data_AF-A0A6B3UQK0-F1
#
_entry.id   AF-A0A6B3UQK0-F1
#
_cell.length_a   1.000
_cell.length_b   1.000
_cell.length_c   1.000
_cell.angle_alpha   90.00
_cell.angle_beta   90.00
_cell.angle_gamma   90.00
#
_symmetry.space_group_name_H-M   'P 1'
#
loop_
_entity.id
_entity.type
_entity.pdbx_description
1 polymer ?
#
loop_
_entity_poly.entity_id
_entity_poly.type
_entity_poly.pdbx_seq_one_letter_code
_entity_poly.pdbx_strand_id
1 'polypeptide(L)'
;MTTSARSWLSRPEVLERLGVKPQTLYAYVSRGRIAARPDPDDPRRSLYAAEDIHRLLDRTAQSARRTARDLEPAAARGEAVVESALTSFADGKLWFRGKDAAALAEASTLEQAARWLWDGEEDPFADMKPRVDVVFPGGPRGRAFAALARRADEDAPCAGRSTRSLRREA
;
A
#
# COMPACT_ATOMS: atom_id res chain seq x y z
N MET A 1 42.08 10.75 -4.77
CA MET A 1 41.03 9.72 -4.88
C MET A 1 41.57 8.46 -4.26
N THR A 2 41.27 8.20 -2.99
CA THR A 2 41.83 7.06 -2.23
C THR A 2 40.97 5.83 -2.45
N THR A 3 41.51 4.86 -3.19
CA THR A 3 40.97 3.49 -3.28
C THR A 3 41.00 2.88 -1.88
N SER A 4 39.86 2.87 -1.17
CA SER A 4 39.73 2.11 0.07
C SER A 4 40.08 0.66 -0.22
N ALA A 5 41.07 0.13 0.50
CA ALA A 5 41.46 -1.26 0.42
C ALA A 5 40.23 -2.14 0.65
N ARG A 6 39.86 -2.96 -0.33
CA ARG A 6 38.80 -3.96 -0.19
C ARG A 6 39.21 -4.93 0.92
N SER A 7 38.63 -4.80 2.09
CA SER A 7 38.79 -5.77 3.17
C SER A 7 37.96 -7.02 2.86
N TRP A 8 38.54 -8.18 3.14
CA TRP A 8 37.95 -9.49 2.85
C TRP A 8 37.70 -10.22 4.15
N LEU A 9 36.52 -10.83 4.29
CA LEU A 9 36.06 -11.51 5.49
C LEU A 9 35.91 -13.00 5.24
N SER A 10 36.18 -13.79 6.26
CA SER A 10 35.93 -15.23 6.24
C SER A 10 34.44 -15.56 6.33
N ARG A 11 34.07 -16.77 5.90
CA ARG A 11 32.70 -17.27 6.01
C ARG A 11 32.06 -17.08 7.41
N PRO A 12 32.69 -17.49 8.53
CA PRO A 12 32.07 -17.33 9.86
C PRO A 12 31.82 -15.86 10.22
N GLU A 13 32.77 -14.96 9.94
CA GLU A 13 32.60 -13.52 10.21
C GLU A 13 31.45 -12.92 9.41
N VAL A 14 31.24 -13.35 8.17
CA VAL A 14 30.13 -12.88 7.34
C VAL A 14 28.80 -13.38 7.87
N LEU A 15 28.71 -14.65 8.28
CA LEU A 15 27.48 -15.23 8.82
C LEU A 15 27.08 -14.58 10.13
N GLU A 16 28.06 -14.28 10.99
CA GLU A 16 27.85 -13.54 12.24
C GLU A 16 27.36 -12.11 11.97
N ARG A 17 28.03 -11.37 11.07
CA ARG A 17 27.66 -9.98 10.75
C ARG A 17 26.30 -9.87 10.08
N LEU A 18 25.96 -10.78 9.16
CA LEU A 18 24.68 -10.76 8.45
C LEU A 18 23.54 -11.44 9.24
N GLY A 19 23.86 -12.30 10.21
CA GLY A 19 22.86 -13.10 10.94
C GLY A 19 22.10 -14.10 10.06
N VAL A 20 22.72 -14.60 8.98
CA VAL A 20 22.07 -15.50 8.01
C VAL A 20 22.69 -16.89 8.00
N LYS A 21 21.97 -17.87 7.45
CA LYS A 21 22.48 -19.23 7.23
C LYS A 21 23.45 -19.28 6.03
N PRO A 22 24.36 -20.27 5.97
CA PRO A 22 25.30 -20.44 4.85
C PRO A 22 24.64 -20.49 3.47
N GLN A 23 23.45 -21.11 3.37
CA GLN A 23 22.69 -21.20 2.13
C GLN A 23 22.35 -19.81 1.58
N THR A 24 21.96 -18.87 2.44
CA THR A 24 21.62 -17.49 2.06
C THR A 24 22.85 -16.72 1.61
N LEU A 25 23.99 -16.90 2.30
CA LEU A 25 25.27 -16.33 1.89
C LEU A 25 25.65 -16.80 0.48
N TYR A 26 25.57 -18.11 0.19
CA TYR A 26 25.85 -18.62 -1.15
C TYR A 26 24.85 -18.10 -2.19
N ALA A 27 23.60 -17.89 -1.80
CA ALA A 27 22.59 -17.30 -2.67
C ALA A 27 22.90 -15.83 -3.03
N TYR A 28 23.49 -15.06 -2.11
CA TYR A 28 23.95 -13.69 -2.40
C TYR A 28 25.15 -13.69 -3.34
N VAL A 29 26.10 -14.61 -3.14
CA VAL A 29 27.28 -14.75 -4.00
C VAL A 29 26.90 -15.19 -5.40
N SER A 30 26.07 -16.23 -5.54
CA SER A 30 25.61 -16.75 -6.83
C SER A 30 24.82 -15.69 -7.64
N ARG A 31 24.09 -14.80 -6.96
CA ARG A 31 23.37 -13.68 -7.57
C ARG A 31 24.23 -12.42 -7.77
N GLY A 32 25.55 -12.50 -7.54
CA GLY A 32 26.48 -11.38 -7.72
C GLY A 32 26.29 -10.23 -6.73
N ARG A 33 25.63 -10.46 -5.59
CA ARG A 33 25.38 -9.44 -4.56
C ARG A 33 26.54 -9.28 -3.58
N ILE A 34 27.37 -10.32 -3.43
CA ILE A 34 28.59 -10.31 -2.62
C ILE A 34 29.70 -10.89 -3.49
N ALA A 35 30.80 -10.15 -3.67
CA ALA A 35 31.98 -10.68 -4.31
C ALA A 35 32.67 -11.72 -3.41
N ALA A 36 33.05 -12.86 -3.98
CA ALA A 36 33.80 -13.92 -3.31
C ALA A 36 35.10 -14.21 -4.06
N ARG A 37 36.15 -14.58 -3.32
CA ARG A 37 37.43 -15.06 -3.88
C ARG A 37 37.95 -16.24 -3.07
N PRO A 38 38.77 -17.14 -3.66
CA PRO A 38 39.51 -18.13 -2.90
C PRO A 38 40.44 -17.45 -1.87
N ASP A 39 40.62 -18.09 -0.72
CA ASP A 39 41.59 -17.67 0.28
C ASP A 39 43.01 -17.97 -0.23
N PRO A 40 43.94 -16.98 -0.23
CA PRO A 40 45.33 -17.20 -0.63
C PRO A 40 46.06 -18.27 0.20
N ASP A 41 45.68 -18.44 1.46
CA ASP A 41 46.37 -19.35 2.40
C ASP A 41 45.74 -20.75 2.45
N ASP A 42 44.48 -20.89 2.04
CA ASP A 42 43.77 -22.18 1.97
C ASP A 42 42.78 -22.22 0.78
N PRO A 43 43.11 -22.90 -0.33
CA PRO A 43 42.25 -22.98 -1.51
C PRO A 43 40.85 -23.57 -1.26
N ARG A 44 40.63 -24.26 -0.13
CA ARG A 44 39.31 -24.80 0.24
C ARG A 44 38.41 -23.78 0.93
N ARG A 45 38.92 -22.59 1.22
CA ARG A 45 38.18 -21.50 1.87
C ARG A 45 37.91 -20.38 0.88
N SER A 46 36.81 -19.68 1.09
CA SER A 46 36.45 -18.49 0.32
C SER A 46 36.33 -17.30 1.26
N LEU A 47 36.84 -16.17 0.78
CA LEU A 47 36.74 -14.87 1.40
C LEU A 47 35.73 -14.00 0.66
N TYR A 48 35.06 -13.11 1.39
CA TYR A 48 33.95 -12.30 0.90
C TYR A 48 34.22 -10.81 1.10
N ALA A 49 33.84 -9.97 0.15
CA ALA A 49 34.12 -8.54 0.22
C ALA A 49 33.32 -7.85 1.34
N ALA A 50 34.00 -7.26 2.33
CA ALA A 50 33.36 -6.62 3.47
C ALA A 50 32.44 -5.45 3.07
N GLU A 51 32.80 -4.71 2.02
CA GLU A 51 32.02 -3.57 1.53
C GLU A 51 30.62 -4.00 1.05
N ASP A 52 30.52 -5.15 0.38
CA ASP A 52 29.23 -5.68 -0.05
C ASP A 52 28.37 -6.13 1.15
N ILE A 53 29.02 -6.66 2.19
CA ILE A 53 28.36 -7.00 3.47
C ILE A 53 27.80 -5.75 4.14
N HIS A 54 28.61 -4.69 4.26
CA HIS A 54 28.17 -3.42 4.81
C HIS A 54 27.00 -2.83 4.03
N ARG A 55 27.09 -2.81 2.69
CA ARG A 55 25.99 -2.31 1.83
C ARG A 55 24.69 -3.10 2.01
N LEU A 56 24.79 -4.41 2.23
CA LEU A 56 23.62 -5.26 2.52
C LEU A 56 23.03 -4.95 3.90
N LEU A 57 23.86 -4.78 4.92
CA LEU A 57 23.41 -4.41 6.26
C LEU A 57 22.74 -3.03 6.29
N ASP A 58 23.32 -2.05 5.60
CA ASP A 58 22.76 -0.70 5.50
C ASP A 58 21.39 -0.71 4.80
N ARG A 59 21.22 -1.52 3.75
CA ARG A 59 19.93 -1.69 3.07
C ARG A 59 18.90 -2.36 3.97
N THR A 60 19.30 -3.39 4.72
CA THR A 60 18.41 -4.07 5.67
C THR A 60 18.02 -3.12 6.82
N ALA A 61 18.95 -2.33 7.35
CA ALA A 61 18.69 -1.34 8.38
C ALA A 61 17.79 -0.20 7.89
N GLN A 62 17.98 0.27 6.65
CA GLN A 62 17.08 1.25 6.03
C GLN A 62 15.69 0.65 5.78
N SER A 63 15.60 -0.61 5.36
CA SER A 63 14.32 -1.31 5.24
C SER A 63 13.63 -1.44 6.59
N ALA A 64 14.34 -1.86 7.63
CA ALA A 64 13.82 -2.01 8.98
C ALA A 64 13.39 -0.67 9.62
N ARG A 65 14.10 0.43 9.34
CA ARG A 65 13.71 1.79 9.78
C ARG A 65 12.47 2.31 9.07
N ARG A 66 12.22 1.87 7.82
CA ARG A 66 10.95 2.12 7.13
C ARG A 66 9.83 1.28 7.75
N THR A 67 10.09 0.00 7.99
CA THR A 67 9.14 -0.92 8.67
C THR A 67 8.81 -0.51 10.12
N ALA A 68 9.73 0.10 10.87
CA ALA A 68 9.47 0.53 12.25
C ALA A 68 8.65 1.84 12.36
N ARG A 69 8.52 2.60 11.27
CA ARG A 69 7.53 3.70 11.18
C ARG A 69 6.13 3.19 10.85
N ASP A 70 6.04 1.96 10.34
CA ASP A 70 4.82 1.28 9.92
C ASP A 70 4.51 0.13 10.92
N LEU A 71 4.33 0.44 12.21
CA LEU A 71 3.82 -0.52 13.20
C LEU A 71 2.29 -0.66 13.04
N GLU A 72 1.88 -1.12 11.87
CA GLU A 72 0.52 -1.48 11.48
C GLU A 72 0.55 -2.93 10.97
N PRO A 73 -0.54 -3.70 11.12
CA PRO A 73 -0.53 -5.15 10.91
C PRO A 73 -0.03 -5.48 9.51
N ALA A 74 0.98 -6.35 9.42
CA ALA A 74 1.65 -6.67 8.18
C ALA A 74 0.67 -7.31 7.17
N ALA A 75 0.33 -6.59 6.10
CA ALA A 75 -0.32 -7.17 4.93
C ALA A 75 0.48 -8.35 4.39
N ALA A 76 -0.24 -9.39 3.95
CA ALA A 76 0.37 -10.45 3.15
C ALA A 76 0.97 -9.88 1.86
N ARG A 77 1.98 -10.56 1.32
CA ARG A 77 2.75 -10.09 0.15
C ARG A 77 1.83 -9.86 -1.06
N GLY A 78 1.51 -8.60 -1.33
CA GLY A 78 0.67 -8.17 -2.46
C GLY A 78 -0.59 -7.40 -2.06
N GLU A 79 -0.90 -7.32 -0.77
CA GLU A 79 -2.05 -6.57 -0.26
C GLU A 79 -1.59 -5.21 0.29
N ALA A 80 -2.32 -4.14 -0.06
CA ALA A 80 -2.18 -2.87 0.62
C ALA A 80 -3.14 -2.90 1.81
N VAL A 81 -2.62 -2.73 3.04
CA VAL A 81 -3.49 -2.37 4.16
C VAL A 81 -3.93 -0.94 3.93
N VAL A 82 -5.21 -0.77 3.59
CA VAL A 82 -5.83 0.55 3.50
C VAL A 82 -6.44 0.84 4.85
N GLU A 83 -5.77 1.67 5.63
CA GLU A 83 -6.38 2.26 6.82
C GLU A 83 -7.53 3.18 6.39
N SER A 84 -8.70 2.95 6.97
CA SER A 84 -9.89 3.73 6.69
C SER A 84 -10.61 4.06 7.99
N ALA A 85 -10.90 5.35 8.19
CA ALA A 85 -11.72 5.82 9.30
C ALA A 85 -13.23 5.82 8.96
N LEU A 86 -13.64 5.24 7.82
CA LEU A 86 -15.02 5.34 7.33
C LEU A 86 -15.97 4.35 7.99
N THR A 87 -15.57 3.08 8.08
CA THR A 87 -16.45 1.99 8.52
C THR A 87 -15.71 1.13 9.51
N SER A 88 -16.32 0.88 10.66
CA SER A 88 -15.83 -0.07 11.65
C SER A 88 -16.92 -1.06 12.03
N PHE A 89 -16.51 -2.28 12.33
CA PHE A 89 -17.40 -3.31 12.85
C PHE A 89 -16.89 -3.76 14.21
N ALA A 90 -17.71 -3.59 15.25
CA ALA A 90 -17.37 -3.93 16.62
C ALA A 90 -18.63 -4.39 17.36
N ASP A 91 -18.50 -5.41 18.20
CA ASP A 91 -19.58 -5.94 19.03
C ASP A 91 -20.86 -6.31 18.25
N GLY A 92 -20.69 -6.83 17.03
CA GLY A 92 -21.82 -7.20 16.16
C GLY A 92 -22.51 -6.00 15.48
N LYS A 93 -21.99 -4.78 15.64
CA LYS A 93 -22.56 -3.55 15.12
C LYS A 93 -21.68 -2.91 14.06
N LEU A 94 -22.33 -2.28 13.09
CA LEU A 94 -21.70 -1.49 12.04
C LEU A 94 -21.70 -0.01 12.42
N TRP A 95 -20.55 0.64 12.27
CA TRP A 95 -20.35 2.03 12.61
C TRP A 95 -19.82 2.80 11.40
N PHE A 96 -20.47 3.91 11.05
CA PHE A 96 -20.02 4.85 10.03
C PHE A 96 -19.41 6.09 10.69
N ARG A 97 -18.09 6.27 10.57
CA ARG A 97 -17.32 7.34 11.22
C ARG A 97 -17.70 7.52 12.71
N GLY A 98 -17.80 6.40 13.44
CA GLY A 98 -18.17 6.39 14.86
C GLY A 98 -19.67 6.52 15.18
N LYS A 99 -20.55 6.59 14.18
CA LYS A 99 -22.01 6.61 14.37
C LYS A 99 -22.62 5.25 14.04
N ASP A 100 -23.51 4.75 14.90
CA ASP A 100 -24.22 3.48 14.68
C ASP A 100 -25.01 3.54 13.36
N ALA A 101 -24.74 2.58 12.46
CA ALA A 101 -25.33 2.53 11.14
C ALA A 101 -26.85 2.28 11.17
N ALA A 102 -27.35 1.50 12.14
CA ALA A 102 -28.78 1.25 12.29
C ALA A 102 -29.49 2.52 12.76
N ALA A 103 -28.91 3.24 13.72
CA ALA A 103 -29.43 4.53 14.17
C ALA A 103 -29.43 5.57 13.04
N LEU A 104 -28.42 5.56 12.17
CA LEU A 104 -28.38 6.43 10.99
C LEU A 104 -29.49 6.06 10.00
N ALA A 105 -29.75 4.78 9.76
CA ALA A 105 -30.79 4.32 8.85
C ALA A 105 -32.21 4.64 9.34
N GLU A 106 -32.44 4.61 10.66
CA GLU A 106 -33.74 4.97 11.25
C GLU A 106 -34.01 6.48 11.21
N ALA A 107 -32.98 7.31 11.39
CA ALA A 107 -33.14 8.73 11.64
C ALA A 107 -32.70 9.66 10.49
N SER A 108 -32.11 9.13 9.42
CA SER A 108 -31.51 9.96 8.35
C SER A 108 -31.92 9.48 6.96
N THR A 109 -32.05 10.42 6.03
CA THR A 109 -32.17 10.09 4.60
C THR A 109 -30.85 9.56 4.06
N LEU A 110 -30.88 8.96 2.86
CA LEU A 110 -29.68 8.49 2.18
C LEU A 110 -28.67 9.64 1.97
N GLU A 111 -29.15 10.81 1.57
CA GLU A 111 -28.36 12.02 1.32
C GLU A 111 -27.69 12.51 2.61
N GLN A 112 -28.42 12.52 3.72
CA GLN A 112 -27.87 12.89 5.03
C GLN A 112 -26.81 11.90 5.51
N ALA A 113 -27.04 10.60 5.30
CA ALA A 113 -26.06 9.56 5.62
C ALA A 113 -24.80 9.66 4.76
N ALA A 114 -24.95 9.91 3.45
CA ALA A 114 -23.84 10.10 2.52
C ALA A 114 -23.02 11.35 2.87
N ARG A 115 -23.68 12.47 3.19
CA ARG A 115 -23.01 13.70 3.62
C ARG A 115 -22.17 13.48 4.88
N TRP A 116 -22.70 12.75 5.86
CA TRP A 116 -21.96 12.36 7.06
C TRP A 116 -20.71 11.54 6.72
N LEU A 117 -20.84 10.56 5.83
CA LEU A 117 -19.72 9.69 5.45
C LEU A 117 -18.62 10.44 4.66
N TRP A 118 -19.01 11.38 3.81
CA TRP A 118 -18.10 12.15 2.95
C TRP A 118 -17.36 13.28 3.67
N ASP A 119 -17.84 13.70 4.84
CA ASP A 119 -17.19 14.72 5.69
C ASP A 119 -16.95 16.03 4.92
N GLY A 120 -18.00 16.45 4.21
CA GLY A 120 -18.04 17.68 3.43
C GLY A 120 -18.72 18.82 4.19
N GLU A 121 -18.14 20.01 4.13
CA GLU A 121 -18.75 21.24 4.69
C GLU A 121 -20.05 21.61 3.96
N GLU A 122 -20.04 21.44 2.63
CA GLU A 122 -21.16 21.76 1.75
C GLU A 122 -22.14 20.58 1.61
N ASP A 123 -23.40 20.89 1.33
CA ASP A 123 -24.40 19.89 0.96
C ASP A 123 -24.37 19.65 -0.56
N PRO A 124 -23.86 18.52 -1.05
CA PRO A 124 -23.82 18.25 -2.49
C PRO A 124 -25.21 17.95 -3.07
N PHE A 125 -26.21 17.67 -2.22
CA PHE A 125 -27.54 17.26 -2.64
C PHE A 125 -28.53 18.44 -2.71
N ALA A 126 -28.20 19.59 -2.12
CA ALA A 126 -29.11 20.75 -2.04
C ALA A 126 -29.63 21.23 -3.40
N ASP A 127 -28.77 21.20 -4.44
CA ASP A 127 -29.11 21.62 -5.80
C ASP A 127 -29.26 20.45 -6.78
N MET A 128 -29.31 19.21 -6.28
CA MET A 128 -29.34 18.02 -7.12
C MET A 128 -30.69 17.92 -7.83
N LYS A 129 -30.68 18.20 -9.13
CA LYS A 129 -31.86 18.04 -9.98
C LYS A 129 -31.97 16.60 -10.45
N PRO A 130 -33.17 15.99 -10.45
CA PRO A 130 -33.38 14.69 -11.07
C PRO A 130 -32.86 14.74 -12.51
N ARG A 131 -31.88 13.90 -12.83
CA ARG A 131 -31.49 13.70 -14.21
C ARG A 131 -32.61 12.93 -14.87
N VAL A 132 -33.34 13.60 -15.77
CA VAL A 132 -34.28 12.92 -16.67
C VAL A 132 -33.42 12.11 -17.63
N ASP A 133 -33.21 10.85 -17.29
CA ASP A 133 -32.35 9.96 -18.07
C ASP A 133 -33.14 9.30 -19.21
N VAL A 134 -32.42 8.86 -20.24
CA VAL A 134 -33.01 8.04 -21.28
C VAL A 134 -33.37 6.70 -20.66
N VAL A 135 -34.62 6.26 -20.80
CA VAL A 135 -35.02 4.93 -20.32
C VAL A 135 -34.34 3.89 -21.23
N PHE A 136 -33.21 3.37 -20.78
CA PHE A 136 -32.52 2.32 -21.51
C PHE A 136 -33.40 1.05 -21.56
N PRO A 137 -33.53 0.40 -22.73
CA PRO A 137 -34.28 -0.84 -22.83
C PRO A 137 -33.58 -1.98 -22.07
N GLY A 138 -34.35 -3.02 -21.74
CA GLY A 138 -33.84 -4.24 -21.10
C GLY A 138 -34.04 -4.30 -19.58
N GLY A 139 -33.45 -5.33 -18.97
CA GLY A 139 -33.58 -5.60 -17.54
C GLY A 139 -32.76 -4.65 -16.65
N PRO A 140 -32.96 -4.69 -15.31
CA PRO A 140 -32.33 -3.76 -14.36
C PRO A 140 -30.80 -3.67 -14.50
N ARG A 141 -30.13 -4.81 -14.68
CA ARG A 141 -28.67 -4.86 -14.89
C ARG A 141 -28.23 -4.13 -16.17
N GLY A 142 -28.97 -4.32 -17.27
CA GLY A 142 -28.66 -3.66 -18.55
C GLY A 142 -28.79 -2.15 -18.45
N ARG A 143 -29.85 -1.67 -17.77
CA ARG A 143 -30.03 -0.25 -17.51
C ARG A 143 -28.92 0.34 -16.63
N ALA A 144 -28.50 -0.39 -15.59
CA ALA A 144 -27.39 0.04 -14.73
C ALA A 144 -26.07 0.15 -15.52
N PHE A 145 -25.74 -0.83 -16.36
CA PHE A 145 -24.54 -0.75 -17.19
C PHE A 145 -24.59 0.38 -18.23
N ALA A 146 -25.75 0.62 -18.84
CA ALA A 146 -25.91 1.72 -19.79
C ALA A 146 -25.73 3.09 -19.11
N ALA A 147 -26.30 3.27 -17.91
CA ALA A 147 -26.08 4.46 -17.10
C ALA A 147 -24.59 4.65 -16.75
N LEU A 148 -23.90 3.59 -16.30
CA LEU A 148 -22.47 3.66 -15.99
C LEU A 148 -21.60 3.97 -17.22
N ALA A 149 -21.88 3.35 -18.36
CA ALA A 149 -21.16 3.59 -19.61
C ALA A 149 -21.28 5.05 -20.07
N ARG A 150 -22.48 5.62 -19.95
CA ARG A 150 -22.72 7.03 -20.25
C ARG A 150 -21.97 7.96 -19.31
N ARG A 151 -21.98 7.69 -17.99
CA ARG A 151 -21.20 8.48 -17.02
C ARG A 151 -19.71 8.46 -17.34
N ALA A 152 -19.18 7.30 -17.74
CA ALA A 152 -17.78 7.18 -18.13
C ALA A 152 -17.41 8.02 -19.38
N ASP A 153 -18.37 8.30 -20.27
CA ASP A 153 -18.19 9.15 -21.46
C ASP A 153 -18.35 10.65 -21.14
N GLU A 154 -19.32 11.00 -20.29
CA GLU A 154 -19.66 12.41 -19.98
C GLU A 154 -18.82 13.02 -18.85
N ASP A 155 -18.31 12.21 -17.92
CA ASP A 155 -17.64 12.73 -16.73
C ASP A 155 -16.19 13.16 -16.97
N ALA A 156 -15.85 14.29 -16.37
CA ALA A 156 -14.47 14.74 -16.34
C ALA A 156 -13.60 13.80 -15.48
N PRO A 157 -12.34 13.53 -15.88
CA PRO A 157 -11.43 12.69 -15.12
C PRO A 157 -11.26 13.17 -13.67
N CYS A 158 -11.26 12.26 -12.71
CA CYS A 158 -11.05 12.60 -11.30
C CYS A 158 -9.62 13.13 -11.01
N ALA A 159 -8.65 12.77 -11.86
CA ALA A 159 -7.25 13.12 -11.68
C ALA A 159 -7.02 14.63 -11.83
N GLY A 160 -6.27 15.22 -10.90
CA GLY A 160 -5.94 16.66 -10.91
C GLY A 160 -7.05 17.58 -10.39
N ARG A 161 -8.19 17.03 -9.95
CA ARG A 161 -9.30 17.81 -9.40
C ARG A 161 -9.18 17.97 -7.89
N SER A 162 -9.68 19.10 -7.37
CA SER A 162 -9.68 19.36 -5.94
C SER A 162 -10.71 18.47 -5.22
N THR A 163 -10.44 18.12 -3.97
CA THR A 163 -11.35 17.33 -3.12
C THR A 163 -12.74 17.97 -3.01
N ARG A 164 -12.81 19.31 -2.94
CA ARG A 164 -14.08 20.04 -2.94
C ARG A 164 -14.86 19.84 -4.23
N SER A 165 -14.17 19.88 -5.38
CA SER A 165 -14.81 19.65 -6.68
C SER A 165 -15.34 18.22 -6.80
N LEU A 166 -14.57 17.23 -6.34
CA LEU A 166 -14.99 15.83 -6.37
C LEU A 166 -16.20 15.57 -5.47
N ARG A 167 -16.22 16.18 -4.28
CA ARG A 167 -17.35 16.07 -3.34
C ARG A 167 -18.66 16.68 -3.86
N ARG A 168 -18.59 17.69 -4.73
CA ARG A 168 -19.78 18.30 -5.36
C ARG A 168 -20.38 17.46 -6.48
N GLU A 169 -19.64 16.51 -7.05
CA GLU A 169 -20.07 15.68 -8.18
C GLU A 169 -20.39 14.23 -7.81
N ALA A 170 -20.02 13.82 -6.59
CA ALA A 170 -20.32 12.52 -6.01
C ALA A 170 -21.83 12.34 -5.81
#